data_AF-A0A9E2SD47-F1
#
_entry.id   AF-A0A9E2SD47-F1
#
_cell.length_a   1.000
_cell.length_b   1.000
_cell.length_c   1.000
_cell.angle_alpha   90.00
_cell.angle_beta   90.00
_cell.angle_gamma   90.00
#
_symmetry.space_group_name_H-M   'P 1'
#
loop_
_entity.id
_entity.type
_entity.pdbx_description
1 polymer ?
#
loop_
_entity_poly.entity_id
_entity_poly.type
_entity_poly.pdbx_seq_one_letter_code
_entity_poly.pdbx_strand_id
1 'polypeptide(L)'
;MSFMSLRYRHFHLNNIKKLQVLNYLDKGFYLGVLILFSVINVKGQISNKLENLKSQASIMASSFLHGDYSVYTNYMYPAIIKSMGGQLKTQQAIEKMVQGLQQRGMIMTNITLDNPYSLLSVNKELQSTIAQHTQIIMTDGKYIETTILIAISTDDGNHWTFIDTAGKDLNTLRKAFPSLSPSLKIAPVTPPVKVDN
;
A
#
# COMPACT_ATOMS: atom_id res chain seq x y z
N MET A 1 14.04 77.03 -35.92
CA MET A 1 13.77 76.52 -34.54
C MET A 1 13.08 75.15 -34.64
N SER A 2 13.83 74.06 -34.80
CA SER A 2 13.23 72.70 -34.85
C SER A 2 14.29 71.61 -34.65
N PHE A 3 14.88 71.52 -33.46
CA PHE A 3 15.74 70.38 -33.08
C PHE A 3 15.57 69.91 -31.63
N MET A 4 14.71 70.56 -30.83
CA MET A 4 14.63 70.29 -29.39
C MET A 4 13.48 69.34 -28.99
N SER A 5 12.55 68.99 -29.89
CA SER A 5 11.40 68.11 -29.56
C SER A 5 11.58 66.64 -29.92
N LEU A 6 12.55 66.27 -30.78
CA LEU A 6 12.76 64.87 -31.17
C LEU A 6 13.56 64.06 -30.15
N ARG A 7 14.48 64.69 -29.39
CA ARG A 7 15.29 63.98 -28.37
C ARG A 7 14.47 63.57 -27.14
N TYR A 8 13.42 64.30 -26.79
CA TYR A 8 12.58 63.98 -25.63
C TYR A 8 11.66 62.77 -25.88
N ARG A 9 11.13 62.62 -27.10
CA ARG A 9 10.31 61.45 -27.48
C ARG A 9 11.11 60.16 -27.59
N HIS A 10 12.38 60.23 -27.98
CA HIS A 10 13.23 59.03 -28.11
C HIS A 10 13.69 58.47 -26.76
N PHE A 11 13.87 59.32 -25.74
CA PHE A 11 14.26 58.87 -24.40
C PHE A 11 13.11 58.18 -23.65
N HIS A 12 11.87 58.65 -23.82
CA HIS A 12 10.70 58.06 -23.13
C HIS A 12 10.28 56.68 -23.69
N LEU A 13 10.41 56.43 -25.00
CA LEU A 13 10.00 55.15 -25.60
C LEU A 13 10.92 53.98 -25.25
N ASN A 14 12.23 54.23 -25.06
CA ASN A 14 13.17 53.19 -24.67
C ASN A 14 12.99 52.73 -23.22
N ASN A 15 12.59 53.62 -22.30
CA ASN A 15 12.33 53.26 -20.91
C ASN A 15 11.06 52.41 -20.75
N ILE A 16 10.01 52.68 -21.53
CA ILE A 16 8.75 51.92 -21.48
C ILE A 16 8.94 50.48 -22.00
N LYS A 17 9.71 50.30 -23.10
CA LYS A 17 10.02 48.95 -23.61
C LYS A 17 10.89 48.14 -22.64
N LYS A 18 11.85 48.78 -21.96
CA LYS A 18 12.69 48.13 -20.94
C LYS A 18 11.85 47.65 -19.74
N LEU A 19 10.87 48.45 -19.30
CA LEU A 19 9.94 48.12 -18.21
C LEU A 19 8.97 46.97 -18.54
N GLN A 20 8.58 46.80 -19.81
CA GLN A 20 7.75 45.66 -20.22
C GLN A 20 8.55 44.35 -20.33
N VAL A 21 9.81 44.39 -20.78
CA VAL A 21 10.68 43.19 -20.87
C VAL A 21 11.10 42.69 -19.48
N LEU A 22 11.39 43.59 -18.53
CA LEU A 22 11.68 43.23 -17.13
C LEU A 22 10.51 42.50 -16.45
N ASN A 23 9.26 42.83 -16.78
CA ASN A 23 8.07 42.17 -16.22
C ASN A 23 7.81 40.74 -16.74
N TYR A 24 8.37 40.36 -17.90
CA TYR A 24 8.22 39.00 -18.45
C TYR A 24 9.36 38.06 -18.01
N LEU A 25 10.56 38.60 -17.79
CA LEU A 25 11.71 37.82 -17.32
C LEU A 25 11.56 37.35 -15.86
N ASP A 26 10.92 38.15 -15.00
CA ASP A 26 10.65 37.73 -13.61
C ASP A 26 9.52 36.68 -13.52
N LYS A 27 8.45 36.80 -14.32
CA LYS A 27 7.29 35.89 -14.25
C LYS A 27 7.58 34.48 -14.75
N GLY A 28 8.44 34.32 -15.75
CA GLY A 28 8.87 33.00 -16.25
C GLY A 28 9.74 32.23 -15.25
N PHE A 29 10.53 32.96 -14.45
CA PHE A 29 11.39 32.36 -13.42
C PHE A 29 10.56 31.83 -12.24
N TYR A 30 9.57 32.60 -11.76
CA TYR A 30 8.67 32.13 -10.69
C TYR A 30 7.80 30.94 -11.14
N LEU A 31 7.38 30.88 -12.41
CA LEU A 31 6.61 29.75 -12.94
C LEU A 31 7.45 28.46 -13.00
N GLY A 32 8.74 28.56 -13.34
CA GLY A 32 9.68 27.44 -13.32
C GLY A 32 10.01 26.93 -11.91
N VAL A 33 10.15 27.83 -10.93
CA VAL A 33 10.40 27.49 -9.53
C VAL A 33 9.19 26.80 -8.87
N LEU A 34 7.96 27.18 -9.24
CA LEU A 34 6.73 26.54 -8.75
C LEU A 34 6.55 25.09 -9.24
N ILE A 35 6.99 24.76 -10.46
CA ILE A 35 6.90 23.39 -10.99
C ILE A 35 7.92 22.47 -10.30
N LEU A 36 9.12 22.98 -9.96
CA LEU A 36 10.17 22.19 -9.28
C LEU A 36 9.81 21.75 -7.85
N PHE A 37 8.96 22.51 -7.13
CA PHE A 37 8.52 22.13 -5.78
C PHE A 37 7.45 21.03 -5.75
N SER A 38 6.73 20.81 -6.86
CA SER A 38 5.62 19.86 -6.91
C SER A 38 6.07 18.39 -6.96
N VAL A 39 7.26 18.11 -7.50
CA VAL A 39 7.74 16.73 -7.73
C VAL A 39 8.28 16.04 -6.48
N ILE A 40 8.67 16.81 -5.46
CA ILE A 40 9.30 16.29 -4.23
C ILE A 40 8.25 15.65 -3.29
N ASN A 41 7.01 16.12 -3.34
CA ASN A 41 5.94 15.65 -2.44
C ASN A 41 5.42 14.25 -2.80
N VAL A 42 5.50 13.85 -4.07
CA VAL A 42 4.91 12.59 -4.55
C VAL A 42 5.64 11.37 -3.99
N LYS A 43 6.97 11.41 -3.90
CA LYS A 43 7.76 10.28 -3.36
C LYS A 43 7.51 10.06 -1.87
N GLY A 44 7.37 11.15 -1.09
CA GLY A 44 7.03 11.07 0.33
C GLY A 44 5.65 10.47 0.56
N GLN A 45 4.66 10.86 -0.24
CA GLN A 45 3.30 10.31 -0.13
C GLN A 45 3.25 8.79 -0.41
N ILE A 46 4.00 8.30 -1.39
CA ILE A 46 4.06 6.85 -1.69
C ILE A 46 4.75 6.09 -0.54
N SER A 47 5.86 6.60 0.00
CA SER A 47 6.55 5.98 1.15
C SER A 47 5.62 5.87 2.35
N ASN A 48 4.93 6.96 2.70
CA ASN A 48 4.00 6.99 3.82
C ASN A 48 2.86 5.97 3.67
N LYS A 49 2.34 5.77 2.46
CA LYS A 49 1.28 4.78 2.19
C LYS A 49 1.78 3.35 2.36
N LEU A 50 2.98 3.03 1.88
CA LEU A 50 3.60 1.71 2.05
C LEU A 50 3.96 1.42 3.52
N GLU A 51 4.44 2.43 4.25
CA GLU A 51 4.69 2.34 5.69
C GLU A 51 3.41 2.10 6.48
N ASN A 52 2.33 2.84 6.18
CA ASN A 52 1.02 2.64 6.80
C ASN A 52 0.46 1.24 6.49
N LEU A 53 0.59 0.77 5.24
CA LEU A 53 0.23 -0.59 4.85
C LEU A 53 0.96 -1.62 5.71
N LYS A 54 2.30 -1.53 5.80
CA LYS A 54 3.11 -2.46 6.59
C LYS A 54 2.75 -2.42 8.07
N SER A 55 2.48 -1.24 8.60
CA SER A 55 2.02 -1.05 9.98
C SER A 55 0.70 -1.78 10.24
N GLN A 56 -0.32 -1.56 9.40
CA GLN A 56 -1.63 -2.21 9.55
C GLN A 56 -1.58 -3.72 9.33
N ALA A 57 -0.76 -4.19 8.38
CA ALA A 57 -0.51 -5.62 8.21
C ALA A 57 0.14 -6.24 9.46
N SER A 58 1.06 -5.50 10.11
CA SER A 58 1.71 -5.95 11.35
C SER A 58 0.74 -6.00 12.53
N ILE A 59 -0.17 -5.03 12.62
CA ILE A 59 -1.25 -5.04 13.62
C ILE A 59 -2.14 -6.27 13.38
N MET A 60 -2.59 -6.49 12.15
CA MET A 60 -3.39 -7.67 11.79
C MET A 60 -2.69 -8.97 12.17
N ALA A 61 -1.44 -9.16 11.76
CA ALA A 61 -0.67 -10.37 12.06
C ALA A 61 -0.49 -10.57 13.57
N SER A 62 -0.20 -9.50 14.31
CA SER A 62 -0.07 -9.54 15.78
C SER A 62 -1.41 -9.90 16.44
N SER A 63 -2.51 -9.29 16.01
CA SER A 63 -3.86 -9.60 16.53
C SER A 63 -4.22 -11.06 16.30
N PHE A 64 -3.90 -11.62 15.14
CA PHE A 64 -4.10 -13.05 14.89
C PHE A 64 -3.26 -13.93 15.84
N LEU A 65 -1.96 -13.64 15.97
CA LEU A 65 -1.04 -14.43 16.78
C LEU A 65 -1.41 -14.43 18.27
N HIS A 66 -1.92 -13.30 18.78
CA HIS A 66 -2.33 -13.14 20.18
C HIS A 66 -3.80 -13.53 20.44
N GLY A 67 -4.53 -13.99 19.42
CA GLY A 67 -5.93 -14.39 19.57
C GLY A 67 -6.93 -13.24 19.68
N ASP A 68 -6.53 -12.01 19.36
CA ASP A 68 -7.43 -10.86 19.23
C ASP A 68 -8.15 -10.90 17.88
N TYR A 69 -9.04 -11.88 17.74
CA TYR A 69 -9.77 -12.08 16.48
C TYR A 69 -10.77 -10.95 16.20
N SER A 70 -11.15 -10.19 17.24
CA SER A 70 -11.96 -8.99 17.07
C SER A 70 -11.23 -7.94 16.26
N VAL A 71 -10.00 -7.60 16.66
CA VAL A 71 -9.18 -6.65 15.90
C VAL A 71 -8.75 -7.24 14.56
N TYR A 72 -8.34 -8.52 14.51
CA TYR A 72 -7.95 -9.19 13.26
C TYR A 72 -9.02 -9.07 12.16
N THR A 73 -10.29 -9.30 12.52
CA THR A 73 -11.39 -9.26 11.54
C THR A 73 -11.66 -7.87 10.97
N ASN A 74 -11.25 -6.79 11.64
CA ASN A 74 -11.35 -5.42 11.09
C ASN A 74 -10.42 -5.20 9.89
N TYR A 75 -9.35 -6.00 9.78
CA TYR A 75 -8.39 -5.94 8.69
C TYR A 75 -8.69 -6.92 7.57
N MET A 76 -9.70 -7.78 7.69
CA MET A 76 -10.06 -8.70 6.61
C MET A 76 -10.87 -7.98 5.53
N TYR A 77 -10.64 -8.34 4.27
CA TYR A 77 -11.39 -7.74 3.16
C TYR A 77 -12.91 -7.91 3.33
N PRO A 78 -13.74 -6.84 3.19
CA PRO A 78 -15.15 -6.88 3.57
C PRO A 78 -15.98 -7.97 2.88
N ALA A 79 -15.66 -8.31 1.63
CA ALA A 79 -16.35 -9.38 0.91
C ALA A 79 -16.16 -10.75 1.60
N ILE A 80 -15.00 -11.00 2.21
CA ILE A 80 -14.72 -12.22 2.98
C ILE A 80 -15.60 -12.25 4.22
N ILE A 81 -15.59 -11.18 5.03
CA ILE A 81 -16.42 -11.06 6.23
C ILE A 81 -17.90 -11.28 5.90
N LYS A 82 -18.39 -10.67 4.82
CA LYS A 82 -19.77 -10.85 4.36
C LYS A 82 -20.06 -12.31 3.98
N SER A 83 -19.16 -12.95 3.22
CA SER A 83 -19.32 -14.35 2.79
C SER A 83 -19.31 -15.36 3.95
N MET A 84 -18.58 -15.05 5.02
CA MET A 84 -18.50 -15.84 6.25
C MET A 84 -19.71 -15.62 7.18
N GLY A 85 -20.66 -14.75 6.79
CA GLY A 85 -21.87 -14.47 7.54
C GLY A 85 -21.71 -13.38 8.60
N GLY A 86 -20.72 -12.50 8.45
CA GLY A 86 -20.48 -11.35 9.31
C GLY A 86 -19.31 -11.54 10.27
N GLN A 87 -18.98 -10.47 10.99
CA GLN A 87 -17.78 -10.38 11.81
C GLN A 87 -17.75 -11.42 12.94
N LEU A 88 -18.83 -11.54 13.73
CA LEU A 88 -18.90 -12.50 14.84
C LEU A 88 -18.73 -13.96 14.39
N LYS A 89 -19.40 -14.36 13.29
CA LYS A 89 -19.26 -15.72 12.75
C LYS A 89 -17.85 -15.98 12.24
N THR A 90 -17.20 -14.96 11.68
CA THR A 90 -15.82 -15.05 11.22
C THR A 90 -14.87 -15.26 12.40
N GLN A 91 -15.03 -14.48 13.48
CA GLN A 91 -14.24 -14.63 14.71
C GLN A 91 -14.34 -16.05 15.27
N GLN A 92 -15.58 -16.54 15.45
CA GLN A 92 -15.84 -17.90 15.95
C GLN A 92 -15.24 -18.99 15.05
N ALA A 93 -15.30 -18.80 13.73
CA ALA A 93 -14.72 -19.74 12.78
C ALA A 93 -13.19 -19.78 12.89
N ILE A 94 -12.54 -18.63 13.07
CA ILE A 94 -11.09 -18.53 13.25
C ILE A 94 -10.68 -19.16 14.59
N GLU A 95 -11.38 -18.85 15.68
CA GLU A 95 -11.13 -19.45 16.99
C GLU A 95 -11.17 -20.98 16.93
N LYS A 96 -12.23 -21.53 16.35
CA LYS A 96 -12.39 -22.97 16.19
C LYS A 96 -11.29 -23.58 15.32
N MET A 97 -10.91 -22.90 14.24
CA MET A 97 -9.82 -23.34 13.36
C MET A 97 -8.49 -23.41 14.12
N VAL A 98 -8.14 -22.35 14.86
CA VAL A 98 -6.89 -22.29 15.63
C VAL A 98 -6.88 -23.33 16.75
N GLN A 99 -7.97 -23.50 17.49
CA GLN A 99 -8.10 -24.56 18.49
C GLN A 99 -7.91 -25.96 17.87
N GLY A 100 -8.50 -26.21 16.70
CA GLY A 100 -8.33 -27.47 15.99
C GLY A 100 -6.89 -27.71 15.49
N LEU A 101 -6.15 -26.65 15.13
CA LEU A 101 -4.72 -26.75 14.81
C LEU A 101 -3.91 -27.09 16.07
N GLN A 102 -4.15 -26.40 17.18
CA GLN A 102 -3.47 -26.64 18.45
C GLN A 102 -3.71 -28.05 19.00
N GLN A 103 -4.93 -28.57 18.91
CA GLN A 103 -5.27 -29.94 19.30
C GLN A 103 -4.53 -31.01 18.47
N ARG A 104 -4.09 -30.67 17.26
CA ARG A 104 -3.25 -31.52 16.41
C ARG A 104 -1.75 -31.29 16.61
N GLY A 105 -1.37 -30.53 17.64
CA GLY A 105 0.02 -30.22 17.96
C GLY A 105 0.65 -29.19 17.01
N MET A 106 -0.15 -28.42 16.27
CA MET A 106 0.34 -27.32 15.43
C MET A 106 0.18 -26.00 16.17
N ILE A 107 1.30 -25.35 16.49
CA ILE A 107 1.33 -24.09 17.24
C ILE A 107 2.01 -23.02 16.41
N MET A 108 1.27 -21.97 16.06
CA MET A 108 1.84 -20.77 15.44
C MET A 108 2.53 -19.95 16.53
N THR A 109 3.80 -19.60 16.31
CA THR A 109 4.65 -18.98 17.34
C THR A 109 5.19 -17.61 16.94
N ASN A 110 5.24 -17.33 15.64
CA ASN A 110 5.69 -16.03 15.14
C ASN A 110 5.09 -15.78 13.75
N ILE A 111 4.89 -14.51 13.42
CA ILE A 111 4.54 -14.06 12.07
C ILE A 111 5.43 -12.87 11.74
N THR A 112 6.20 -12.96 10.66
CA THR A 112 6.99 -11.84 10.14
C THR A 112 6.50 -11.44 8.75
N LEU A 113 6.73 -10.18 8.41
CA LEU A 113 6.27 -9.57 7.17
C LEU A 113 7.43 -8.91 6.45
N ASP A 114 7.51 -9.16 5.15
CA ASP A 114 8.43 -8.46 4.26
C ASP A 114 8.02 -7.00 4.05
N ASN A 115 8.80 -6.27 3.24
CA ASN A 115 8.33 -4.99 2.73
C ASN A 115 7.22 -5.20 1.69
N PRO A 116 6.18 -4.33 1.67
CA PRO A 116 5.15 -4.42 0.65
C PRO A 116 5.75 -4.15 -0.75
N TYR A 117 5.18 -4.78 -1.76
CA TYR A 117 5.49 -4.48 -3.15
C TYR A 117 4.98 -3.09 -3.56
N SER A 118 5.35 -2.65 -4.75
CA SER A 118 4.90 -1.38 -5.32
C SER A 118 3.38 -1.28 -5.35
N LEU A 119 2.86 -0.10 -5.01
CA LEU A 119 1.42 0.20 -5.09
C LEU A 119 0.95 0.15 -6.55
N LEU A 120 -0.16 -0.55 -6.76
CA LEU A 120 -0.91 -0.59 -8.01
C LEU A 120 -2.20 0.19 -7.81
N SER A 121 -2.53 1.10 -8.73
CA SER A 121 -3.85 1.75 -8.75
C SER A 121 -4.73 1.04 -9.77
N VAL A 122 -5.88 0.52 -9.32
CA VAL A 122 -6.84 -0.21 -10.16
C VAL A 122 -8.24 0.05 -9.64
N ASN A 123 -9.21 0.38 -10.51
CA ASN A 123 -10.61 0.57 -10.12
C ASN A 123 -10.85 1.53 -8.93
N LYS A 124 -10.03 2.60 -8.81
CA LYS A 124 -10.05 3.55 -7.67
C LYS A 124 -9.62 2.95 -6.32
N GLU A 125 -9.03 1.76 -6.35
CA GLU A 125 -8.38 1.13 -5.21
C GLU A 125 -6.85 1.22 -5.35
N LEU A 126 -6.16 1.28 -4.22
CA LEU A 126 -4.75 0.93 -4.14
C LEU A 126 -4.64 -0.53 -3.76
N GLN A 127 -3.80 -1.27 -4.48
CA GLN A 127 -3.52 -2.67 -4.21
C GLN A 127 -2.01 -2.90 -4.12
N SER A 128 -1.59 -3.82 -3.26
CA SER A 128 -0.21 -4.30 -3.18
C SER A 128 -0.20 -5.73 -2.65
N THR A 129 0.98 -6.35 -2.61
CA THR A 129 1.20 -7.62 -1.94
C THR A 129 2.28 -7.48 -0.88
N ILE A 130 2.24 -8.35 0.12
CA ILE A 130 3.26 -8.47 1.17
C ILE A 130 3.45 -9.95 1.46
N ALA A 131 4.71 -10.41 1.54
CA ALA A 131 4.99 -11.78 1.95
C ALA A 131 4.87 -11.88 3.47
N GLN A 132 4.21 -12.94 3.92
CA GLN A 132 4.02 -13.30 5.32
C GLN A 132 4.73 -14.63 5.58
N HIS A 133 5.56 -14.67 6.61
CA HIS A 133 6.24 -15.87 7.06
C HIS A 133 5.69 -16.27 8.42
N THR A 134 5.01 -17.41 8.47
CA THR A 134 4.42 -17.95 9.70
C THR A 134 5.28 -19.08 10.21
N GLN A 135 5.77 -18.92 11.44
CA GLN A 135 6.51 -19.96 12.14
C GLN A 135 5.56 -20.90 12.86
N ILE A 136 5.62 -22.19 12.52
CA ILE A 136 4.74 -23.23 13.04
C ILE A 136 5.60 -24.29 13.74
N ILE A 137 5.30 -24.60 14.99
CA ILE A 137 5.84 -25.75 15.70
C ILE A 137 4.89 -26.92 15.48
N MET A 138 5.45 -28.05 15.06
CA MET A 138 4.80 -29.34 14.93
C MET A 138 5.56 -30.39 15.75
N THR A 139 5.02 -31.59 15.85
CA THR A 139 5.61 -32.68 16.66
C THR A 139 7.00 -33.12 16.18
N ASP A 140 7.28 -32.96 14.88
CA ASP A 140 8.51 -33.38 14.22
C ASP A 140 9.50 -32.23 13.96
N GLY A 141 9.17 -31.00 14.37
CA GLY A 141 10.07 -29.86 14.33
C GLY A 141 9.39 -28.51 14.12
N LYS A 142 10.21 -27.52 13.76
CA LYS A 142 9.79 -26.15 13.48
C LYS A 142 9.78 -25.91 11.97
N TYR A 143 8.76 -25.22 11.50
CA TYR A 143 8.52 -24.94 10.09
C TYR A 143 8.28 -23.45 9.87
N ILE A 144 8.65 -22.96 8.68
CA ILE A 144 8.24 -21.66 8.17
C ILE A 144 7.38 -21.88 6.94
N GLU A 145 6.13 -21.45 7.01
CA GLU A 145 5.24 -21.31 5.87
C GLU A 145 5.33 -19.88 5.33
N THR A 146 5.42 -19.72 4.02
CA THR A 146 5.40 -18.40 3.38
C THR A 146 4.16 -18.25 2.52
N THR A 147 3.30 -17.29 2.87
CA THR A 147 2.12 -16.94 2.09
C THR A 147 2.22 -15.50 1.60
N ILE A 148 1.36 -15.13 0.67
CA ILE A 148 1.21 -13.74 0.23
C ILE A 148 -0.10 -13.21 0.80
N LEU A 149 -0.06 -12.02 1.38
CA LEU A 149 -1.24 -11.21 1.65
C LEU A 149 -1.42 -10.21 0.51
N ILE A 150 -2.64 -10.09 0.01
CA ILE A 150 -3.03 -9.00 -0.89
C ILE A 150 -3.61 -7.88 -0.04
N ALA A 151 -3.00 -6.71 -0.10
CA ALA A 151 -3.45 -5.51 0.59
C ALA A 151 -4.30 -4.66 -0.36
N ILE A 152 -5.45 -4.18 0.10
CA ILE A 152 -6.39 -3.37 -0.66
C ILE A 152 -6.82 -2.17 0.20
N SER A 153 -6.75 -0.98 -0.38
CA SER A 153 -7.26 0.26 0.21
C SER A 153 -8.17 0.98 -0.78
N THR A 154 -9.33 1.43 -0.29
CA THR A 154 -10.34 2.18 -1.06
C THR A 154 -10.32 3.68 -0.76
N ASP A 155 -9.41 4.13 0.10
CA ASP A 155 -9.36 5.49 0.65
C ASP A 155 -7.97 6.09 0.59
N ASP A 156 -7.28 5.82 -0.53
CA ASP A 156 -5.95 6.34 -0.85
C ASP A 156 -4.85 5.93 0.15
N GLY A 157 -5.00 4.77 0.78
CA GLY A 157 -3.99 4.17 1.65
C GLY A 157 -4.10 4.58 3.11
N ASN A 158 -5.24 5.16 3.53
CA ASN A 158 -5.50 5.49 4.93
C ASN A 158 -5.86 4.22 5.73
N HIS A 159 -6.72 3.38 5.17
CA HIS A 159 -7.09 2.08 5.73
C HIS A 159 -6.80 0.96 4.75
N TRP A 160 -6.19 -0.11 5.25
CA TRP A 160 -5.82 -1.30 4.48
C TRP A 160 -6.59 -2.51 4.99
N THR A 161 -7.12 -3.29 4.06
CA THR A 161 -7.71 -4.59 4.31
C THR A 161 -6.97 -5.65 3.51
N PHE A 162 -7.03 -6.89 3.97
CA PHE A 162 -6.16 -7.95 3.49
C PHE A 162 -6.95 -9.19 3.09
N ILE A 163 -6.45 -9.84 2.04
CA ILE A 163 -6.86 -11.16 1.59
C ILE A 163 -5.66 -12.07 1.75
N ASP A 164 -5.79 -13.09 2.61
CA ASP A 164 -4.83 -14.19 2.64
C ASP A 164 -5.05 -15.06 1.39
N THR A 165 -4.00 -15.22 0.59
CA THR A 165 -4.07 -16.03 -0.62
C THR A 165 -4.28 -17.51 -0.31
N ALA A 166 -3.89 -17.97 0.89
CA ALA A 166 -3.94 -19.36 1.31
C ALA A 166 -3.41 -20.31 0.22
N GLY A 167 -2.31 -19.89 -0.41
CA GLY A 167 -1.65 -20.59 -1.51
C GLY A 167 -2.39 -20.64 -2.85
N LYS A 168 -3.45 -19.85 -3.06
CA LYS A 168 -4.13 -19.82 -4.36
C LYS A 168 -3.37 -18.91 -5.32
N ASP A 169 -3.31 -19.32 -6.59
CA ASP A 169 -2.76 -18.49 -7.66
C ASP A 169 -3.69 -17.30 -7.97
N LEU A 170 -3.13 -16.28 -8.64
CA LEU A 170 -3.85 -15.05 -8.96
C LEU A 170 -5.09 -15.29 -9.84
N ASN A 171 -5.06 -16.24 -10.77
CA ASN A 171 -6.21 -16.50 -11.64
C ASN A 171 -7.36 -17.10 -10.83
N THR A 172 -7.07 -18.01 -9.91
CA THR A 172 -8.06 -18.56 -8.98
C THR A 172 -8.64 -17.46 -8.08
N LEU A 173 -7.80 -16.59 -7.52
CA LEU A 173 -8.25 -15.49 -6.67
C LEU A 173 -9.11 -14.48 -7.42
N ARG A 174 -8.78 -14.16 -8.68
CA ARG A 174 -9.56 -13.25 -9.52
C ARG A 174 -10.95 -13.76 -9.90
N LYS A 175 -11.20 -15.08 -9.81
CA LYS A 175 -12.57 -15.62 -9.95
C LYS A 175 -13.45 -15.25 -8.77
N ALA A 176 -12.88 -15.23 -7.55
CA ALA A 176 -13.59 -14.86 -6.33
C ALA A 176 -13.60 -13.34 -6.11
N PHE A 177 -12.53 -12.65 -6.50
CA PHE A 177 -12.34 -11.21 -6.35
C PHE A 177 -11.96 -10.58 -7.70
N PRO A 178 -12.93 -10.34 -8.60
CA PRO A 178 -12.65 -9.85 -9.95
C PRO A 178 -11.97 -8.47 -10.02
N SER A 179 -12.04 -7.67 -8.95
CA SER A 179 -11.39 -6.36 -8.84
C SER A 179 -9.87 -6.44 -8.67
N LEU A 180 -9.31 -7.61 -8.35
CA LEU A 180 -7.88 -7.78 -8.17
C LEU A 180 -7.12 -7.54 -9.49
N SER A 181 -6.06 -6.72 -9.40
CA SER A 181 -5.20 -6.42 -10.54
C SER A 181 -4.49 -7.69 -11.05
N PRO A 182 -4.45 -7.92 -12.37
CA PRO A 182 -3.68 -9.02 -12.95
C PRO A 182 -2.16 -8.83 -12.78
N SER A 183 -1.71 -7.62 -12.39
CA SER A 183 -0.30 -7.29 -12.18
C SER A 183 0.18 -7.54 -10.74
N LEU A 184 -0.67 -8.08 -9.85
CA LEU A 184 -0.28 -8.43 -8.49
C LEU A 184 0.78 -9.53 -8.50
N LYS A 185 1.85 -9.32 -7.73
CA LYS A 185 2.92 -10.31 -7.57
C LYS A 185 2.52 -11.30 -6.49
N ILE A 186 2.04 -12.46 -6.92
CA ILE A 186 1.77 -13.61 -6.04
C ILE A 186 2.83 -14.67 -6.33
N ALA A 187 3.67 -14.96 -5.34
CA ALA A 187 4.64 -16.04 -5.45
C ALA A 187 3.92 -17.40 -5.51
N PRO A 188 4.47 -18.39 -6.22
CA PRO A 188 3.99 -19.76 -6.14
C PRO A 188 4.02 -20.27 -4.70
N VAL A 189 3.09 -21.15 -4.35
CA VAL A 189 3.10 -21.82 -3.04
C VAL A 189 4.36 -22.67 -2.94
N THR A 190 5.12 -22.45 -1.88
CA THR A 190 6.18 -23.36 -1.48
C THR A 190 5.68 -24.21 -0.30
N PRO A 191 6.03 -25.50 -0.23
CA PRO A 191 5.81 -26.28 0.97
C PRO A 191 6.49 -25.61 2.18
N PRO A 192 5.92 -25.76 3.40
CA PRO A 192 6.58 -25.28 4.60
C PRO A 192 8.00 -25.82 4.70
N VAL A 193 8.96 -24.93 4.95
CA VAL A 193 10.38 -25.28 5.04
C VAL A 193 10.68 -25.61 6.50
N LYS A 194 11.21 -26.81 6.76
CA LYS A 194 11.70 -27.19 8.09
C LYS A 194 12.92 -26.34 8.43
N VAL A 195 12.97 -25.82 9.65
CA VAL A 195 14.07 -24.99 10.15
C VAL A 195 14.71 -25.72 11.30
N ASP A 196 16.03 -25.90 11.23
CA ASP A 196 16.82 -26.47 12.32
C ASP A 196 16.90 -25.48 13.47
N ASN A 197 16.91 -26.00 14.71
CA ASN A 197 16.96 -25.19 15.94
C ASN A 197 18.34 -24.56 16.16
#